data_AF-A0A1F2X8S3-F1
#
_entry.id   AF-A0A1F2X8S3-F1
#
_cell.length_a   1.000
_cell.length_b   1.000
_cell.length_c   1.000
_cell.angle_alpha   90.00
_cell.angle_beta   90.00
_cell.angle_gamma   90.00
#
_symmetry.space_group_name_H-M   'P 1'
#
loop_
_entity.id
_entity.type
_entity.pdbx_description
1 polymer ?
#
loop_
_entity_poly.entity_id
_entity_poly.type
_entity_poly.pdbx_seq_one_letter_code
_entity_poly.pdbx_strand_id
1 'polypeptide(L)'
;MRHIKSSIILALVFSVVVPLGQAMAATPTCRGMAATMVGTDGNDRLTGTSRDDVIVAKGGNDVVDGAGGDDTICGGAGDDVISGGNGSDWLSGGDGDDDLDGGPQHDTLKGDAGLDRLRGGTGGDLIRGGDGPDDIVESNRSDRLPEADPEDRFVYQRLTLEPKSGRIGFDLYEYSGPIEVRSASDGLIVVEHVAPETYLLGIDEMPFSWDAAALQAQAIAARTYLANLVAFPRWGLMATYGFDICDTTSCQVYEGAGVIDRTAGDAWRSAVRATAGQILLFEGRPAAALYHAAAGSATRSIQDVWPGSSAVPYLQAVPIDNEGSVYSHWRYVIPRDAFLDILAASGITFEGAVSRVRTEVTPTGGGPYRIKVTTDAGVTALDIEEVRAALNEQGPLLYPALFPAEYAPGKRYPAVAMSPTFTVRTRSSGRVVIEGEGYGHQLGMSQYGAWSMAKAGSSTAEILSHFYRGLTSTADPGFLPDELEVGIGWQWRSVTLVPDGRYKLRGADGLAAKGSGGSFYMLPGGSEVILVP
;
A
#
# COMPACT_ATOMS: atom_id res chain seq x y z
N MET A 1 -6.74 -54.74 28.07
CA MET A 1 -7.88 -53.88 28.46
C MET A 1 -7.35 -52.76 29.35
N ARG A 2 -7.56 -51.49 28.93
CA ARG A 2 -7.71 -50.23 29.70
C ARG A 2 -6.58 -49.83 30.69
N HIS A 3 -5.81 -48.77 30.36
CA HIS A 3 -5.89 -47.37 30.87
C HIS A 3 -5.55 -47.25 32.38
N ILE A 4 -4.72 -46.32 32.89
CA ILE A 4 -4.85 -44.84 32.89
C ILE A 4 -3.50 -44.18 33.31
N LYS A 5 -3.15 -43.11 32.59
CA LYS A 5 -2.42 -41.85 32.89
C LYS A 5 -1.56 -41.71 34.17
N SER A 6 -0.28 -41.35 33.97
CA SER A 6 0.57 -40.66 34.94
C SER A 6 0.65 -39.17 34.61
N SER A 7 0.30 -38.32 35.56
CA SER A 7 0.71 -36.90 35.62
C SER A 7 1.35 -36.68 36.98
N ILE A 8 2.66 -36.46 37.00
CA ILE A 8 3.42 -36.05 38.18
C ILE A 8 3.69 -34.55 38.04
N ILE A 9 3.16 -33.80 39.00
CA ILE A 9 3.47 -32.39 39.25
C ILE A 9 4.88 -32.36 39.85
N LEU A 10 5.82 -31.67 39.19
CA LEU A 10 7.10 -31.30 39.78
C LEU A 10 7.19 -29.78 39.80
N ALA A 11 7.04 -29.21 41.01
CA ALA A 11 7.27 -27.81 41.30
C ALA A 11 8.77 -27.50 41.21
N LEU A 12 9.15 -26.49 40.42
CA LEU A 12 10.46 -25.86 40.52
C LEU A 12 10.25 -24.42 41.01
N VAL A 13 10.81 -24.15 42.18
CA VAL A 13 10.93 -22.85 42.83
C VAL A 13 11.96 -22.03 42.07
N PHE A 14 11.59 -20.83 41.60
CA PHE A 14 12.55 -19.78 41.29
C PHE A 14 12.31 -18.62 42.27
N SER A 15 13.33 -18.37 43.08
CA SER A 15 13.41 -17.26 44.03
C SER A 15 13.48 -15.93 43.28
N VAL A 16 12.47 -15.08 43.44
CA VAL A 16 12.57 -13.66 43.09
C VAL A 16 13.21 -12.94 44.27
N VAL A 17 14.43 -12.46 44.08
CA VAL A 17 15.05 -11.45 44.95
C VAL A 17 14.38 -10.12 44.61
N VAL A 18 13.51 -9.63 45.49
CA VAL A 18 13.05 -8.24 45.44
C VAL A 18 14.06 -7.41 46.23
N PRO A 19 14.74 -6.42 45.64
CA PRO A 19 15.51 -5.48 46.44
C PRO A 19 14.54 -4.65 47.28
N LEU A 20 14.61 -4.79 48.60
CA LEU A 20 14.10 -3.78 49.52
C LEU A 20 14.98 -2.54 49.37
N GLY A 21 14.43 -1.45 48.85
CA GLY A 21 15.10 -0.15 48.90
C GLY A 21 14.86 0.75 47.70
N GLN A 22 13.61 1.07 47.39
CA GLN A 22 13.31 2.44 46.97
C GLN A 22 12.37 3.01 48.02
N ALA A 23 12.93 3.86 48.87
CA ALA A 23 12.14 4.75 49.69
C ALA A 23 11.19 5.50 48.76
N MET A 24 9.90 5.51 49.09
CA MET A 24 8.98 6.49 48.53
C MET A 24 9.53 7.85 48.97
N ALA A 25 10.29 8.51 48.09
CA ALA A 25 10.54 9.92 48.22
C ALA A 25 9.16 10.58 48.28
N ALA A 26 8.93 11.42 49.27
CA ALA A 26 7.71 12.21 49.34
C ALA A 26 7.57 12.94 48.00
N THR A 27 6.41 12.82 47.37
CA THR A 27 6.08 13.56 46.16
C THR A 27 6.39 15.04 46.44
N PRO A 28 7.26 15.69 45.66
CA PRO A 28 7.52 17.11 45.86
C PRO A 28 6.18 17.85 45.75
N THR A 29 5.95 18.78 46.68
CA THR A 29 4.75 19.64 46.65
C THR A 29 5.24 21.07 46.56
N CYS A 30 4.58 21.88 45.73
CA CYS A 30 4.91 23.29 45.52
C CYS A 30 4.84 24.17 46.79
N ARG A 31 4.46 23.59 47.94
CA ARG A 31 4.33 24.29 49.22
C ARG A 31 5.59 24.11 50.08
N GLY A 32 6.35 25.21 50.21
CA GLY A 32 7.41 25.33 51.23
C GLY A 32 8.82 24.93 50.78
N MET A 33 9.06 24.79 49.47
CA MET A 33 10.41 24.57 48.92
C MET A 33 11.24 25.85 48.90
N ALA A 34 12.55 25.72 49.12
CA ALA A 34 13.50 26.80 48.90
C ALA A 34 13.81 26.90 47.41
N ALA A 35 13.05 27.74 46.71
CA ALA A 35 13.17 27.92 45.26
C ALA A 35 14.49 28.60 44.86
N THR A 36 15.11 28.13 43.78
CA THR A 36 16.24 28.80 43.11
C THR A 36 15.78 30.03 42.34
N MET A 37 14.55 30.00 41.82
CA MET A 37 13.92 31.13 41.12
C MET A 37 12.47 31.31 41.55
N VAL A 38 12.07 32.57 41.78
CA VAL A 38 10.73 32.92 42.24
C VAL A 38 10.18 34.08 41.43
N GLY A 39 9.02 33.88 40.80
CA GLY A 39 8.25 34.91 40.11
C GLY A 39 7.43 35.80 41.06
N THR A 40 6.51 36.54 40.46
CA THR A 40 5.64 37.55 41.07
C THR A 40 4.18 37.12 40.93
N ASP A 41 3.24 37.96 41.35
CA ASP A 41 1.80 37.67 41.16
C ASP A 41 1.30 38.18 39.79
N GLY A 42 2.19 38.43 38.84
CA GLY A 42 1.83 38.78 37.47
C GLY A 42 2.77 38.12 36.45
N ASN A 43 2.40 38.16 35.18
CA ASN A 43 3.03 37.39 34.11
C ASN A 43 4.55 37.57 34.01
N ASP A 44 5.26 36.48 34.25
CA ASP A 44 6.71 36.39 34.27
C ASP A 44 7.26 35.53 33.13
N ARG A 45 8.56 35.73 32.85
CA ARG A 45 9.32 34.83 31.97
C ARG A 45 10.55 34.36 32.73
N LEU A 46 10.57 33.08 33.06
CA LEU A 46 11.57 32.47 33.91
C LEU A 46 12.34 31.41 33.10
N THR A 47 13.66 31.39 33.25
CA THR A 47 14.52 30.40 32.57
C THR A 47 15.53 29.87 33.56
N GLY A 48 15.52 28.56 33.76
CA GLY A 48 16.45 27.80 34.59
C GLY A 48 17.86 27.79 34.02
N THR A 49 18.67 26.91 34.58
CA THR A 49 20.08 26.77 34.27
C THR A 49 20.36 25.43 33.59
N SER A 50 21.58 24.94 33.67
CA SER A 50 21.93 23.59 33.18
C SER A 50 22.08 22.61 34.36
N ARG A 51 21.44 22.92 35.49
CA ARG A 51 21.50 22.22 36.76
C ARG A 51 20.09 22.18 37.32
N ASP A 52 19.85 21.22 38.20
CA ASP A 52 18.61 21.05 38.95
C ASP A 52 18.17 22.37 39.62
N ASP A 53 17.06 22.92 39.13
CA ASP A 53 16.44 24.15 39.57
C ASP A 53 15.10 23.89 40.26
N VAL A 54 14.73 24.79 41.18
CA VAL A 54 13.40 24.82 41.79
C VAL A 54 12.78 26.17 41.44
N ILE A 55 11.82 26.17 40.52
CA ILE A 55 11.21 27.37 39.96
C ILE A 55 9.77 27.46 40.45
N VAL A 56 9.39 28.61 41.02
CA VAL A 56 8.02 28.90 41.46
C VAL A 56 7.56 30.21 40.84
N ALA A 57 6.70 30.15 39.83
CA ALA A 57 6.28 31.32 39.05
C ALA A 57 5.21 32.16 39.80
N LYS A 58 4.30 31.48 40.50
CA LYS A 58 3.27 31.96 41.44
C LYS A 58 1.95 32.36 40.79
N GLY A 59 1.84 33.51 40.16
CA GLY A 59 0.55 34.06 39.76
C GLY A 59 0.69 34.90 38.51
N GLY A 60 -0.34 34.91 37.68
CA GLY A 60 -0.26 35.44 36.33
C GLY A 60 -0.03 34.33 35.31
N ASN A 61 -0.05 34.68 34.03
CA ASN A 61 0.17 33.74 32.94
C ASN A 61 1.65 33.74 32.59
N ASP A 62 2.38 32.77 33.11
CA ASP A 62 3.83 32.70 33.12
C ASP A 62 4.38 31.87 31.96
N VAL A 63 5.63 32.13 31.58
CA VAL A 63 6.38 31.26 30.66
C VAL A 63 7.66 30.80 31.34
N VAL A 64 7.76 29.51 31.57
CA VAL A 64 8.85 28.89 32.33
C VAL A 64 9.57 27.84 31.48
N ASP A 65 10.90 27.89 31.47
CA ASP A 65 11.77 26.92 30.80
C ASP A 65 12.84 26.44 31.78
N GLY A 66 12.83 25.17 32.19
CA GLY A 66 13.85 24.58 33.07
C GLY A 66 15.23 24.45 32.42
N ALA A 67 15.27 24.42 31.09
CA ALA A 67 16.44 24.23 30.24
C ALA A 67 17.12 22.87 30.42
N GLY A 68 17.82 22.61 31.52
CA GLY A 68 18.22 21.23 31.80
C GLY A 68 18.85 21.02 33.16
N GLY A 69 18.98 19.75 33.55
CA GLY A 69 19.03 19.36 34.96
C GLY A 69 17.70 18.71 35.34
N ASP A 70 17.62 18.09 36.51
CA ASP A 70 16.35 17.52 36.99
C ASP A 70 15.58 18.60 37.75
N ASP A 71 14.64 19.26 37.09
CA ASP A 71 14.01 20.48 37.56
C ASP A 71 12.69 20.21 38.33
N THR A 72 12.35 21.10 39.25
CA THR A 72 11.03 21.15 39.91
C THR A 72 10.39 22.49 39.61
N ILE A 73 9.32 22.50 38.80
CA ILE A 73 8.67 23.71 38.31
C ILE A 73 7.21 23.75 38.76
N CYS A 74 6.80 24.90 39.31
CA CYS A 74 5.44 25.21 39.71
C CYS A 74 4.98 26.48 39.00
N GLY A 75 3.95 26.39 38.16
CA GLY A 75 3.30 27.53 37.49
C GLY A 75 2.60 28.42 38.51
N GLY A 76 1.55 27.90 39.13
CA GLY A 76 0.86 28.59 40.21
C GLY A 76 -0.57 28.93 39.82
N ALA A 77 -0.94 30.19 39.69
CA ALA A 77 -2.30 30.58 39.31
C ALA A 77 -2.30 31.44 38.05
N GLY A 78 -3.08 31.08 37.04
CA GLY A 78 -3.07 31.70 35.72
C GLY A 78 -2.79 30.65 34.65
N ASP A 79 -2.90 31.01 33.38
CA ASP A 79 -2.67 30.07 32.27
C ASP A 79 -1.17 30.08 31.91
N ASP A 80 -0.46 29.05 32.37
CA ASP A 80 1.00 28.97 32.32
C ASP A 80 1.50 28.13 31.13
N VAL A 81 2.71 28.44 30.65
CA VAL A 81 3.43 27.63 29.66
C VAL A 81 4.75 27.16 30.26
N ILE A 82 4.87 25.86 30.50
CA ILE A 82 5.97 25.26 31.25
C ILE A 82 6.68 24.20 30.41
N SER A 83 8.01 24.33 30.28
CA SER A 83 8.89 23.32 29.70
C SER A 83 9.89 22.85 30.74
N GLY A 84 9.97 21.53 30.97
CA GLY A 84 11.00 20.92 31.83
C GLY A 84 12.39 21.03 31.20
N GLY A 85 12.50 20.68 29.93
CA GLY A 85 13.77 20.77 29.20
C GLY A 85 14.47 19.42 29.21
N ASN A 86 15.80 19.38 29.33
CA ASN A 86 16.51 18.10 29.42
C ASN A 86 16.69 17.68 30.87
N GLY A 87 16.03 16.62 31.30
CA GLY A 87 16.07 16.22 32.70
C GLY A 87 15.07 15.12 32.98
N SER A 88 15.07 14.59 34.19
CA SER A 88 13.87 13.95 34.74
C SER A 88 13.16 14.96 35.62
N ASP A 89 12.19 15.65 35.04
CA ASP A 89 11.60 16.85 35.59
C ASP A 89 10.30 16.58 36.35
N TRP A 90 9.96 17.47 37.28
CA TRP A 90 8.68 17.49 37.97
C TRP A 90 7.98 18.82 37.69
N LEU A 91 6.83 18.77 37.02
CA LEU A 91 6.06 19.93 36.57
C LEU A 91 4.66 19.93 37.19
N SER A 92 4.22 21.10 37.67
CA SER A 92 2.86 21.37 38.13
C SER A 92 2.37 22.68 37.52
N GLY A 93 1.24 22.61 36.81
CA GLY A 93 0.57 23.77 36.20
C GLY A 93 -0.01 24.66 37.29
N GLY A 94 -1.02 24.16 37.98
CA GLY A 94 -1.62 24.82 39.14
C GLY A 94 -3.09 25.14 38.89
N ASP A 95 -3.54 26.35 39.24
CA ASP A 95 -4.89 26.80 38.91
C ASP A 95 -4.86 27.54 37.57
N GLY A 96 -5.53 27.06 36.52
CA GLY A 96 -5.53 27.72 35.20
C GLY A 96 -5.57 26.71 34.06
N ASP A 97 -5.69 27.19 32.81
CA ASP A 97 -5.58 26.30 31.64
C ASP A 97 -4.11 26.25 31.18
N ASP A 98 -3.35 25.24 31.62
CA ASP A 98 -1.88 25.23 31.47
C ASP A 98 -1.37 24.42 30.26
N ASP A 99 -0.18 24.74 29.73
CA ASP A 99 0.54 23.94 28.70
C ASP A 99 1.90 23.45 29.22
N LEU A 100 2.00 22.15 29.50
CA LEU A 100 3.16 21.50 30.11
C LEU A 100 3.86 20.58 29.10
N ASP A 101 5.18 20.72 28.96
CA ASP A 101 6.05 19.81 28.17
C ASP A 101 7.20 19.29 29.05
N GLY A 102 7.23 17.99 29.31
CA GLY A 102 8.30 17.33 30.08
C GLY A 102 9.64 17.39 29.34
N GLY A 103 9.61 16.99 28.08
CA GLY A 103 10.79 16.96 27.22
C GLY A 103 11.39 15.55 27.14
N PRO A 104 12.71 15.40 26.97
CA PRO A 104 13.34 14.09 27.00
C PRO A 104 13.66 13.59 28.41
N GLN A 105 13.26 12.34 28.66
CA GLN A 105 13.60 11.36 29.70
C GLN A 105 12.37 10.93 30.52
N HIS A 106 12.42 10.98 31.85
CA HIS A 106 11.39 10.38 32.69
C HIS A 106 10.79 11.46 33.57
N ASP A 107 9.75 12.09 33.06
CA ASP A 107 9.18 13.29 33.66
C ASP A 107 7.92 12.96 34.48
N THR A 108 7.55 13.86 35.37
CA THR A 108 6.29 13.82 36.09
C THR A 108 5.54 15.12 35.88
N LEU A 109 4.38 15.05 35.23
CA LEU A 109 3.54 16.20 34.90
C LEU A 109 2.24 16.14 35.67
N LYS A 110 1.83 17.30 36.19
CA LYS A 110 0.55 17.51 36.84
C LYS A 110 -0.10 18.78 36.31
N GLY A 111 -1.27 18.68 35.70
CA GLY A 111 -2.04 19.85 35.23
C GLY A 111 -2.60 20.63 36.41
N ASP A 112 -3.13 19.90 37.40
CA ASP A 112 -3.81 20.42 38.58
C ASP A 112 -5.26 20.82 38.31
N ALA A 113 -5.64 22.10 38.21
CA ALA A 113 -7.04 22.50 38.08
C ALA A 113 -7.25 23.40 36.86
N GLY A 114 -8.05 22.95 35.90
CA GLY A 114 -8.32 23.70 34.67
C GLY A 114 -8.48 22.79 33.47
N LEU A 115 -8.36 23.36 32.28
CA LEU A 115 -8.28 22.61 31.02
C LEU A 115 -6.83 22.56 30.56
N ASP A 116 -6.12 21.54 31.00
CA ASP A 116 -4.68 21.48 30.83
C ASP A 116 -4.28 20.76 29.55
N ARG A 117 -3.12 21.11 29.01
CA ARG A 117 -2.45 20.39 27.93
C ARG A 117 -1.13 19.84 28.44
N LEU A 118 -0.97 18.52 28.43
CA LEU A 118 0.21 17.87 29.02
C LEU A 118 0.92 17.01 27.98
N ARG A 119 2.21 17.21 27.77
CA ARG A 119 3.06 16.40 26.89
C ARG A 119 4.24 15.83 27.68
N GLY A 120 4.28 14.50 27.82
CA GLY A 120 5.42 13.84 28.47
C GLY A 120 6.72 14.02 27.68
N GLY A 121 6.66 13.75 26.37
CA GLY A 121 7.82 13.88 25.48
C GLY A 121 8.42 12.51 25.16
N THR A 122 9.74 12.36 25.28
CA THR A 122 10.38 11.05 25.02
C THR A 122 10.77 10.37 26.31
N GLY A 123 10.47 9.08 26.44
CA GLY A 123 10.77 8.29 27.63
C GLY A 123 9.48 7.92 28.35
N GLY A 124 9.58 7.45 29.60
CA GLY A 124 8.44 6.87 30.30
C GLY A 124 7.95 7.80 31.39
N ASP A 125 6.95 8.60 31.07
CA ASP A 125 6.54 9.73 31.91
C ASP A 125 5.40 9.37 32.86
N LEU A 126 5.19 10.18 33.89
CA LEU A 126 4.08 10.07 34.83
C LEU A 126 3.18 11.29 34.69
N ILE A 127 2.06 11.16 33.98
CA ILE A 127 1.19 12.30 33.69
C ILE A 127 -0.11 12.18 34.49
N ARG A 128 -0.55 13.31 35.05
CA ARG A 128 -1.86 13.47 35.70
C ARG A 128 -2.46 14.78 35.20
N GLY A 129 -3.62 14.72 34.56
CA GLY A 129 -4.34 15.93 34.14
C GLY A 129 -4.76 16.72 35.38
N GLY A 130 -5.79 16.24 36.06
CA GLY A 130 -6.21 16.80 37.33
C GLY A 130 -7.71 17.00 37.34
N ASP A 131 -8.17 18.14 37.82
CA ASP A 131 -9.57 18.52 37.81
C ASP A 131 -9.91 19.25 36.50
N GLY A 132 -10.64 18.60 35.61
CA GLY A 132 -11.14 19.19 34.36
C GLY A 132 -10.90 18.27 33.16
N PRO A 133 -11.52 18.53 31.99
CA PRO A 133 -11.23 17.76 30.79
C PRO A 133 -9.90 18.17 30.15
N ASP A 134 -8.87 17.36 30.38
CA ASP A 134 -7.50 17.68 29.96
C ASP A 134 -7.08 17.06 28.62
N ASP A 135 -6.16 17.70 27.91
CA ASP A 135 -5.51 17.22 26.69
C ASP A 135 -4.16 16.55 27.01
N ILE A 136 -4.16 15.24 27.18
CA ILE A 136 -2.93 14.47 27.44
C ILE A 136 -2.32 13.99 26.12
N VAL A 137 -1.17 14.54 25.75
CA VAL A 137 -0.42 14.25 24.54
C VAL A 137 0.59 13.15 24.78
N GLU A 138 0.27 11.94 24.30
CA GLU A 138 1.18 10.80 24.36
C GLU A 138 1.97 10.64 23.05
N SER A 139 3.29 10.47 23.17
CA SER A 139 4.22 10.44 22.02
C SER A 139 4.90 9.09 21.77
N ASN A 140 4.85 8.13 22.71
CA ASN A 140 5.76 6.97 22.65
C ASN A 140 5.28 5.66 23.35
N ARG A 141 4.06 5.58 23.91
CA ARG A 141 3.50 4.41 24.62
C ARG A 141 4.24 3.92 25.86
N SER A 142 5.22 4.67 26.39
CA SER A 142 5.90 4.33 27.65
C SER A 142 5.37 5.07 28.88
N ASP A 143 4.43 5.99 28.70
CA ASP A 143 3.91 6.85 29.77
C ASP A 143 2.91 6.12 30.67
N ARG A 144 2.81 6.58 31.92
CA ARG A 144 1.93 6.06 32.96
C ARG A 144 0.96 7.14 33.40
N LEU A 145 -0.32 6.77 33.44
CA LEU A 145 -1.45 7.62 33.79
C LEU A 145 -2.18 7.01 35.00
N PRO A 146 -1.78 7.34 36.25
CA PRO A 146 -2.28 6.64 37.43
C PRO A 146 -3.74 6.95 37.76
N GLU A 147 -4.22 8.12 37.33
CA GLU A 147 -5.50 8.73 37.67
C GLU A 147 -6.02 9.47 36.43
N ALA A 148 -6.38 8.72 35.37
CA ALA A 148 -7.05 9.31 34.21
C ALA A 148 -8.50 9.67 34.58
N ASP A 149 -8.87 10.94 34.47
CA ASP A 149 -10.28 11.33 34.56
C ASP A 149 -11.00 10.83 33.29
N PRO A 150 -12.20 10.23 33.37
CA PRO A 150 -12.97 9.87 32.19
C PRO A 150 -13.36 11.06 31.28
N GLU A 151 -13.24 12.31 31.73
CA GLU A 151 -13.42 13.51 30.91
C GLU A 151 -12.12 13.93 30.16
N ASP A 152 -10.97 13.36 30.52
CA ASP A 152 -9.69 13.61 29.83
C ASP A 152 -9.71 13.13 28.38
N ARG A 153 -9.18 13.96 27.49
CA ARG A 153 -8.96 13.68 26.08
C ARG A 153 -7.50 13.32 25.85
N PHE A 154 -7.24 12.06 25.54
CA PHE A 154 -5.93 11.62 25.07
C PHE A 154 -5.70 12.07 23.61
N VAL A 155 -4.77 13.00 23.42
CA VAL A 155 -4.41 13.59 22.13
C VAL A 155 -3.09 13.00 21.64
N TYR A 156 -3.15 11.86 20.97
CA TYR A 156 -1.98 11.28 20.32
C TYR A 156 -1.51 12.18 19.16
N GLN A 157 -0.26 12.63 19.20
CA GLN A 157 0.28 13.57 18.22
C GLN A 157 0.41 12.91 16.84
N ARG A 158 -0.62 13.05 15.99
CA ARG A 158 -0.57 13.35 14.54
C ARG A 158 -1.97 13.48 13.93
N LEU A 159 -2.55 14.67 14.05
CA LEU A 159 -3.54 15.18 13.10
C LEU A 159 -2.82 16.23 12.23
N THR A 160 -2.30 15.84 11.07
CA THR A 160 -1.57 16.78 10.21
C THR A 160 -2.42 17.19 9.01
N LEU A 161 -2.80 18.46 8.94
CA LEU A 161 -3.22 19.11 7.70
C LEU A 161 -1.95 19.44 6.91
N GLU A 162 -1.73 18.81 5.76
CA GLU A 162 -0.65 19.23 4.86
C GLU A 162 -1.08 20.46 4.04
N PRO A 163 -0.54 21.66 4.30
CA PRO A 163 -1.05 22.90 3.69
C PRO A 163 -0.75 23.00 2.19
N LYS A 164 0.18 22.18 1.67
CA LYS A 164 0.61 22.22 0.26
C LYS A 164 -0.15 21.24 -0.65
N SER A 165 -0.82 20.24 -0.09
CA SER A 165 -1.51 19.17 -0.83
C SER A 165 -3.02 19.17 -0.65
N GLY A 166 -3.55 19.87 0.37
CA GLY A 166 -4.98 19.87 0.68
C GLY A 166 -5.50 18.55 1.24
N ARG A 167 -4.59 17.69 1.75
CA ARG A 167 -4.88 16.34 2.25
C ARG A 167 -5.12 16.36 3.76
N ILE A 168 -6.02 15.49 4.21
CA ILE A 168 -6.27 15.18 5.63
C ILE A 168 -5.75 13.75 5.85
N GLY A 169 -4.74 13.61 6.71
CA GLY A 169 -4.21 12.32 7.16
C GLY A 169 -4.74 11.94 8.54
N PHE A 170 -5.05 10.65 8.75
CA PHE A 170 -5.39 10.08 10.06
C PHE A 170 -4.39 8.99 10.44
N ASP A 171 -3.74 9.11 11.61
CA ASP A 171 -3.03 8.01 12.26
C ASP A 171 -3.98 7.34 13.25
N LEU A 172 -4.13 6.02 13.12
CA LEU A 172 -5.25 5.26 13.69
C LEU A 172 -4.83 4.43 14.89
N TYR A 173 -4.72 5.09 16.03
CA TYR A 173 -4.48 4.39 17.29
C TYR A 173 -5.46 4.92 18.34
N GLU A 174 -6.59 4.21 18.41
CA GLU A 174 -7.51 4.07 19.54
C GLU A 174 -8.58 5.16 19.75
N TYR A 175 -9.81 4.84 19.33
CA TYR A 175 -11.05 5.58 19.59
C TYR A 175 -11.94 4.77 20.54
N SER A 176 -12.83 5.40 21.32
CA SER A 176 -13.75 4.69 22.23
C SER A 176 -14.91 3.96 21.51
N GLY A 177 -15.09 4.20 20.20
CA GLY A 177 -16.09 3.57 19.35
C GLY A 177 -15.65 3.48 17.87
N PRO A 178 -16.38 2.74 17.01
CA PRO A 178 -16.05 2.64 15.59
C PRO A 178 -16.20 3.99 14.87
N ILE A 179 -15.23 4.39 14.05
CA ILE A 179 -15.35 5.58 13.19
C ILE A 179 -15.72 5.17 11.79
N GLU A 180 -16.68 5.84 11.16
CA GLU A 180 -16.98 5.64 9.74
C GLU A 180 -16.66 6.90 8.93
N VAL A 181 -15.63 6.83 8.11
CA VAL A 181 -15.35 7.89 7.13
C VAL A 181 -16.11 7.56 5.85
N ARG A 182 -16.93 8.50 5.35
CA ARG A 182 -17.69 8.35 4.10
C ARG A 182 -17.22 9.37 3.07
N SER A 183 -17.02 8.92 1.85
CA SER A 183 -16.81 9.81 0.71
C SER A 183 -18.14 9.96 -0.04
N ALA A 184 -18.57 11.20 -0.34
CA ALA A 184 -19.75 11.44 -1.18
C ALA A 184 -19.45 11.24 -2.68
N SER A 185 -18.17 11.07 -3.04
CA SER A 185 -17.68 10.58 -4.33
C SER A 185 -17.02 9.21 -4.16
N ASP A 186 -16.72 8.52 -5.26
CA ASP A 186 -16.01 7.23 -5.23
C ASP A 186 -14.47 7.41 -4.99
N GLY A 187 -14.04 8.44 -4.23
CA GLY A 187 -12.65 8.96 -4.18
C GLY A 187 -11.85 8.76 -2.88
N LEU A 188 -12.22 7.83 -2.00
CA LEU A 188 -11.42 7.53 -0.79
C LEU A 188 -10.23 6.62 -1.14
N ILE A 189 -9.00 7.07 -0.84
CA ILE A 189 -7.78 6.28 -1.00
C ILE A 189 -7.28 5.85 0.38
N VAL A 190 -7.00 4.57 0.57
CA VAL A 190 -6.37 4.07 1.79
C VAL A 190 -4.90 3.82 1.49
N VAL A 191 -4.00 4.20 2.39
CA VAL A 191 -2.56 3.97 2.20
C VAL A 191 -2.03 3.10 3.34
N GLU A 192 -1.22 2.11 2.99
CA GLU A 192 -0.53 1.28 3.95
C GLU A 192 0.96 1.64 3.96
N HIS A 193 1.53 1.70 5.16
CA HIS A 193 2.98 1.74 5.36
C HIS A 193 3.44 0.30 5.58
N VAL A 194 4.15 -0.26 4.61
CA VAL A 194 4.49 -1.68 4.57
C VAL A 194 5.93 -1.92 4.15
N ALA A 195 6.59 -2.88 4.78
CA ALA A 195 7.85 -3.40 4.26
C ALA A 195 7.65 -4.01 2.85
N PRO A 196 8.65 -3.99 1.97
CA PRO A 196 8.57 -4.59 0.63
C PRO A 196 8.04 -6.04 0.63
N GLU A 197 8.45 -6.84 1.61
CA GLU A 197 7.99 -8.22 1.78
C GLU A 197 6.50 -8.30 2.06
N THR A 198 5.96 -7.39 2.87
CA THR A 198 4.53 -7.31 3.17
C THR A 198 3.74 -6.82 1.97
N TYR A 199 4.29 -5.87 1.19
CA TYR A 199 3.71 -5.47 -0.09
C TYR A 199 3.53 -6.66 -1.03
N LEU A 200 4.57 -7.50 -1.20
CA LEU A 200 4.49 -8.69 -2.05
C LEU A 200 3.41 -9.69 -1.60
N LEU A 201 3.11 -9.75 -0.30
CA LEU A 201 2.04 -10.62 0.20
C LEU A 201 0.63 -10.15 -0.20
N GLY A 202 0.46 -8.87 -0.50
CA GLY A 202 -0.80 -8.29 -0.97
C GLY A 202 -0.97 -8.32 -2.49
N ILE A 203 -0.04 -8.91 -3.24
CA ILE A 203 -0.15 -9.02 -4.71
C ILE A 203 -1.09 -10.17 -5.09
N ASP A 204 -2.10 -9.88 -5.93
CA ASP A 204 -3.03 -10.88 -6.51
C ASP A 204 -2.78 -11.06 -8.02
N GLU A 205 -1.72 -11.80 -8.36
CA GLU A 205 -1.24 -11.94 -9.75
C GLU A 205 -1.22 -13.39 -10.24
N MET A 206 -1.13 -14.38 -9.35
CA MET A 206 -1.02 -15.78 -9.70
C MET A 206 -1.90 -16.65 -8.80
N PRO A 207 -2.47 -17.75 -9.32
CA PRO A 207 -3.11 -18.75 -8.48
C PRO A 207 -2.10 -19.37 -7.50
N PHE A 208 -2.39 -19.27 -6.20
CA PHE A 208 -1.49 -19.71 -5.13
C PHE A 208 -1.29 -21.23 -5.02
N SER A 209 -1.96 -22.02 -5.87
CA SER A 209 -1.82 -23.49 -5.97
C SER A 209 -0.69 -23.94 -6.90
N TRP A 210 0.05 -23.00 -7.49
CA TRP A 210 1.08 -23.28 -8.48
C TRP A 210 2.42 -23.71 -7.86
N ASP A 211 3.25 -24.37 -8.67
CA ASP A 211 4.52 -24.93 -8.26
C ASP A 211 5.47 -23.88 -7.65
N ALA A 212 6.20 -24.28 -6.60
CA ALA A 212 7.00 -23.36 -5.79
C ALA A 212 8.04 -22.58 -6.59
N ALA A 213 8.66 -23.18 -7.61
CA ALA A 213 9.64 -22.50 -8.46
C ALA A 213 9.02 -21.36 -9.29
N ALA A 214 7.79 -21.53 -9.77
CA ALA A 214 7.06 -20.49 -10.49
C ALA A 214 6.66 -19.34 -9.56
N LEU A 215 6.16 -19.66 -8.36
CA LEU A 215 5.85 -18.66 -7.33
C LEU A 215 7.11 -17.88 -6.90
N GLN A 216 8.24 -18.56 -6.72
CA GLN A 216 9.51 -17.90 -6.40
C GLN A 216 9.98 -16.97 -7.53
N ALA A 217 9.84 -17.40 -8.80
CA ALA A 217 10.18 -16.56 -9.94
C ALA A 217 9.29 -15.31 -10.00
N GLN A 218 7.99 -15.45 -9.71
CA GLN A 218 7.05 -14.33 -9.60
C GLN A 218 7.40 -13.38 -8.47
N ALA A 219 7.76 -13.88 -7.29
CA ALA A 219 8.16 -13.03 -6.17
C ALA A 219 9.39 -12.19 -6.51
N ILE A 220 10.40 -12.78 -7.17
CA ILE A 220 11.60 -12.06 -7.62
C ILE A 220 11.27 -11.03 -8.70
N ALA A 221 10.48 -11.40 -9.71
CA ALA A 221 10.07 -10.47 -10.77
C ALA A 221 9.27 -9.30 -10.17
N ALA A 222 8.34 -9.57 -9.26
CA ALA A 222 7.52 -8.56 -8.63
C ALA A 222 8.33 -7.59 -7.76
N ARG A 223 9.27 -8.11 -6.95
CA ARG A 223 10.20 -7.29 -6.16
C ARG A 223 11.11 -6.45 -7.04
N THR A 224 11.59 -7.01 -8.15
CA THR A 224 12.43 -6.29 -9.10
C THR A 224 11.67 -5.15 -9.76
N TYR A 225 10.42 -5.38 -10.15
CA TYR A 225 9.55 -4.35 -10.70
C TYR A 225 9.38 -3.19 -9.71
N LEU A 226 9.12 -3.50 -8.43
CA LEU A 226 9.04 -2.51 -7.36
C LEU A 226 10.35 -1.72 -7.19
N ALA A 227 11.50 -2.40 -7.18
CA ALA A 227 12.81 -1.75 -7.11
C ALA A 227 13.08 -0.84 -8.32
N ASN A 228 12.62 -1.24 -9.52
CA ASN A 228 12.71 -0.43 -10.73
C ASN A 228 11.87 0.85 -10.62
N LEU A 229 10.64 0.77 -10.10
CA LEU A 229 9.79 1.93 -9.86
C LEU A 229 10.43 2.94 -8.89
N VAL A 230 10.97 2.45 -7.77
CA VAL A 230 11.66 3.29 -6.78
C VAL A 230 12.91 3.96 -7.37
N ALA A 231 13.69 3.24 -8.18
CA ALA A 231 14.94 3.73 -8.75
C ALA A 231 14.76 4.74 -9.91
N PHE A 232 13.63 4.72 -10.63
CA PHE A 232 13.40 5.57 -11.81
C PHE A 232 12.11 6.41 -11.76
N PRO A 233 11.96 7.34 -10.80
CA PRO A 233 10.73 8.11 -10.61
C PRO A 233 10.45 9.18 -11.69
N ARG A 234 11.20 9.23 -12.79
CA ARG A 234 11.25 10.38 -13.74
C ARG A 234 10.55 10.19 -15.10
N TRP A 235 9.77 9.13 -15.31
CA TRP A 235 8.93 9.00 -16.51
C TRP A 235 7.48 9.34 -16.17
N GLY A 236 7.05 10.51 -16.63
CA GLY A 236 5.71 11.09 -16.48
C GLY A 236 4.61 10.33 -17.23
N LEU A 237 4.41 9.06 -16.88
CA LEU A 237 3.08 8.45 -16.82
C LEU A 237 2.61 8.24 -15.37
N MET A 238 3.46 8.50 -14.37
CA MET A 238 3.19 8.25 -12.94
C MET A 238 3.47 9.48 -12.03
N ALA A 239 3.87 10.62 -12.58
CA ALA A 239 4.60 11.66 -11.85
C ALA A 239 3.82 12.95 -11.49
N THR A 240 2.49 12.92 -11.35
CA THR A 240 1.77 14.17 -10.96
C THR A 240 0.79 14.06 -9.77
N TYR A 241 0.42 12.86 -9.29
CA TYR A 241 -0.67 12.78 -8.30
C TYR A 241 -0.47 11.93 -7.05
N GLY A 242 0.62 11.18 -6.90
CA GLY A 242 0.90 10.40 -5.67
C GLY A 242 -0.08 9.23 -5.49
N PHE A 243 0.50 8.02 -5.44
CA PHE A 243 -0.14 6.70 -5.42
C PHE A 243 -0.60 6.20 -6.78
N ASP A 244 0.21 5.31 -7.35
CA ASP A 244 -0.27 4.18 -8.13
C ASP A 244 0.84 3.11 -8.18
N ILE A 245 0.78 2.16 -7.24
CA ILE A 245 1.38 0.84 -7.47
C ILE A 245 0.38 -0.06 -8.25
N CYS A 246 -0.81 0.50 -8.56
CA CYS A 246 -1.73 0.28 -9.68
C CYS A 246 -3.04 -0.50 -9.44
N ASP A 247 -4.14 0.23 -9.61
CA ASP A 247 -5.57 -0.19 -9.56
C ASP A 247 -6.13 -0.54 -10.96
N THR A 248 -5.35 -1.26 -11.77
CA THR A 248 -5.64 -1.69 -13.16
C THR A 248 -5.70 -0.63 -14.28
N THR A 249 -4.68 -0.68 -15.14
CA THR A 249 -4.72 -1.05 -16.58
C THR A 249 -3.30 -1.20 -17.15
N SER A 250 -2.23 -1.02 -16.33
CA SER A 250 -0.83 -1.28 -16.75
C SER A 250 0.22 -1.55 -15.64
N CYS A 251 -0.15 -1.95 -14.40
CA CYS A 251 0.83 -2.41 -13.38
C CYS A 251 0.30 -3.50 -12.43
N GLN A 252 1.08 -3.83 -11.38
CA GLN A 252 0.84 -4.97 -10.48
C GLN A 252 -0.41 -4.80 -9.62
N VAL A 253 -1.26 -5.83 -9.54
CA VAL A 253 -2.48 -5.75 -8.72
C VAL A 253 -2.14 -5.95 -7.25
N TYR A 254 -2.32 -4.89 -6.43
CA TYR A 254 -2.17 -4.93 -4.97
C TYR A 254 -3.54 -4.84 -4.28
N GLU A 255 -3.97 -5.90 -3.61
CA GLU A 255 -5.24 -5.96 -2.89
C GLU A 255 -5.11 -5.57 -1.41
N GLY A 256 -3.90 -5.40 -0.87
CA GLY A 256 -3.64 -5.11 0.55
C GLY A 256 -3.28 -6.37 1.36
N ALA A 257 -2.32 -6.25 2.27
CA ALA A 257 -1.80 -7.40 3.02
C ALA A 257 -2.83 -8.03 3.99
N GLY A 258 -3.78 -7.21 4.47
CA GLY A 258 -4.88 -7.64 5.34
C GLY A 258 -6.10 -8.21 4.58
N VAL A 259 -6.23 -7.91 3.29
CA VAL A 259 -7.40 -8.26 2.46
C VAL A 259 -7.31 -9.70 1.94
N ILE A 260 -6.08 -10.20 1.71
CA ILE A 260 -5.84 -11.58 1.29
C ILE A 260 -5.88 -12.53 2.50
N ASP A 261 -7.08 -12.70 3.07
CA ASP A 261 -7.45 -13.92 3.80
C ASP A 261 -8.21 -14.85 2.87
N ARG A 262 -7.49 -15.46 1.92
CA ARG A 262 -8.06 -16.44 0.97
C ARG A 262 -7.25 -17.72 1.03
N THR A 263 -7.54 -18.61 1.98
CA THR A 263 -7.49 -20.10 1.89
C THR A 263 -6.36 -20.82 1.09
N ALA A 264 -5.25 -20.17 0.75
CA ALA A 264 -4.15 -20.69 -0.07
C ALA A 264 -2.78 -20.03 0.25
N GLY A 265 -2.71 -19.21 1.31
CA GLY A 265 -1.64 -18.24 1.55
C GLY A 265 -0.26 -18.78 1.98
N ASP A 266 -0.08 -20.07 2.27
CA ASP A 266 1.21 -20.57 2.79
C ASP A 266 2.27 -20.76 1.70
N ALA A 267 1.87 -21.19 0.51
CA ALA A 267 2.80 -21.43 -0.60
C ALA A 267 3.40 -20.10 -1.11
N TRP A 268 2.55 -19.09 -1.32
CA TRP A 268 2.99 -17.75 -1.70
C TRP A 268 3.85 -17.10 -0.62
N ARG A 269 3.39 -17.09 0.65
CA ARG A 269 4.19 -16.59 1.77
C ARG A 269 5.56 -17.29 1.85
N SER A 270 5.61 -18.59 1.59
CA SER A 270 6.86 -19.35 1.59
C SER A 270 7.74 -19.01 0.40
N ALA A 271 7.18 -18.76 -0.78
CA ALA A 271 7.93 -18.30 -1.94
C ALA A 271 8.52 -16.88 -1.75
N VAL A 272 7.73 -15.95 -1.20
CA VAL A 272 8.18 -14.60 -0.86
C VAL A 272 9.32 -14.64 0.17
N ARG A 273 9.17 -15.44 1.24
CA ARG A 273 10.23 -15.63 2.24
C ARG A 273 11.49 -16.30 1.67
N ALA A 274 11.33 -17.34 0.85
CA ALA A 274 12.45 -18.06 0.26
C ALA A 274 13.29 -17.21 -0.70
N THR A 275 12.72 -16.13 -1.22
CA THR A 275 13.36 -15.20 -2.15
C THR A 275 13.52 -13.80 -1.57
N ALA A 276 13.46 -13.65 -0.24
CA ALA A 276 13.53 -12.37 0.43
C ALA A 276 14.78 -11.58 -0.01
N GLY A 277 14.59 -10.28 -0.29
CA GLY A 277 15.65 -9.41 -0.79
C GLY A 277 16.23 -9.75 -2.16
N GLN A 278 15.69 -10.71 -2.92
CA GLN A 278 16.21 -11.06 -4.24
C GLN A 278 15.55 -10.26 -5.37
N ILE A 279 16.36 -9.67 -6.24
CA ILE A 279 15.96 -8.91 -7.43
C ILE A 279 16.82 -9.27 -8.66
N LEU A 280 16.39 -8.85 -9.86
CA LEU A 280 17.17 -8.95 -11.09
C LEU A 280 17.84 -7.59 -11.39
N LEU A 281 19.14 -7.62 -11.66
CA LEU A 281 19.89 -6.43 -12.07
C LEU A 281 20.36 -6.55 -13.52
N PHE A 282 20.22 -5.48 -14.28
CA PHE A 282 20.90 -5.28 -15.56
C PHE A 282 21.82 -4.07 -15.45
N GLU A 283 23.12 -4.26 -15.72
CA GLU A 283 24.14 -3.21 -15.62
C GLU A 283 24.12 -2.46 -14.26
N GLY A 284 23.90 -3.22 -13.18
CA GLY A 284 23.87 -2.68 -11.81
C GLY A 284 22.61 -1.91 -11.44
N ARG A 285 21.56 -1.95 -12.26
CA ARG A 285 20.26 -1.29 -12.02
C ARG A 285 19.12 -2.33 -12.00
N PRO A 286 18.04 -2.11 -11.23
CA PRO A 286 16.89 -3.01 -11.27
C PRO A 286 16.37 -3.15 -12.69
N ALA A 287 16.22 -4.38 -13.16
CA ALA A 287 15.70 -4.65 -14.50
C ALA A 287 14.21 -4.29 -14.60
N ALA A 288 13.72 -3.98 -15.80
CA ALA A 288 12.30 -3.89 -16.07
C ALA A 288 11.69 -5.30 -16.10
N ALA A 289 11.39 -5.87 -14.93
CA ALA A 289 10.89 -7.22 -14.76
C ALA A 289 9.38 -7.32 -15.06
N LEU A 290 9.03 -7.09 -16.34
CA LEU A 290 7.64 -7.18 -16.83
C LEU A 290 7.17 -8.64 -16.85
N TYR A 291 5.92 -8.88 -16.49
CA TYR A 291 5.30 -10.21 -16.55
C TYR A 291 3.82 -10.10 -16.95
N HIS A 292 3.27 -11.19 -17.46
CA HIS A 292 1.89 -11.25 -17.99
C HIS A 292 1.32 -12.66 -17.84
N ALA A 293 0.00 -12.81 -17.95
CA ALA A 293 -0.64 -14.11 -17.73
C ALA A 293 -0.15 -15.20 -18.71
N ALA A 294 -0.34 -14.98 -20.00
CA ALA A 294 -0.11 -16.00 -21.02
C ALA A 294 0.50 -15.41 -22.29
N ALA A 295 1.52 -16.07 -22.83
CA ALA A 295 2.18 -15.73 -24.07
C ALA A 295 1.63 -16.55 -25.25
N GLY A 296 1.04 -17.72 -25.00
CA GLY A 296 0.75 -18.72 -26.03
C GLY A 296 2.01 -19.47 -26.43
N SER A 297 2.48 -19.28 -27.67
CA SER A 297 3.66 -19.99 -28.19
C SER A 297 4.99 -19.32 -27.90
N ALA A 298 5.02 -18.00 -27.66
CA ALA A 298 6.23 -17.25 -27.36
C ALA A 298 5.91 -15.89 -26.72
N THR A 299 6.83 -15.38 -25.91
CA THR A 299 6.80 -13.97 -25.48
C THR A 299 7.15 -13.04 -26.64
N ARG A 300 7.02 -11.73 -26.40
CA ARG A 300 7.29 -10.67 -27.37
C ARG A 300 8.48 -9.83 -26.95
N SER A 301 9.16 -9.27 -27.94
CA SER A 301 10.12 -8.19 -27.72
C SER A 301 9.38 -6.86 -27.53
N ILE A 302 10.05 -5.89 -26.91
CA ILE A 302 9.48 -4.55 -26.74
C ILE A 302 9.13 -3.89 -28.08
N GLN A 303 9.83 -4.20 -29.16
CA GLN A 303 9.55 -3.67 -30.50
C GLN A 303 8.34 -4.32 -31.17
N ASP A 304 7.99 -5.54 -30.78
CA ASP A 304 6.80 -6.21 -31.30
C ASP A 304 5.52 -5.54 -30.76
N VAL A 305 5.58 -5.04 -29.53
CA VAL A 305 4.47 -4.37 -28.83
C VAL A 305 4.49 -2.86 -29.07
N TRP A 306 5.68 -2.24 -29.03
CA TRP A 306 5.87 -0.80 -29.21
C TRP A 306 6.90 -0.51 -30.31
N PRO A 307 6.45 -0.40 -31.57
CA PRO A 307 7.33 -0.11 -32.71
C PRO A 307 8.09 1.20 -32.51
N GLY A 308 9.40 1.18 -32.75
CA GLY A 308 10.27 2.35 -32.55
C GLY A 308 10.91 2.44 -31.16
N SER A 309 10.53 1.57 -30.22
CA SER A 309 11.19 1.47 -28.92
C SER A 309 12.62 0.95 -29.03
N SER A 310 13.46 1.41 -28.10
CA SER A 310 14.83 0.91 -27.96
C SER A 310 14.84 -0.54 -27.47
N ALA A 311 15.80 -1.34 -27.95
CA ALA A 311 15.93 -2.73 -27.53
C ALA A 311 16.30 -2.84 -26.05
N VAL A 312 15.63 -3.75 -25.36
CA VAL A 312 15.95 -4.14 -23.99
C VAL A 312 16.58 -5.54 -24.06
N PRO A 313 17.90 -5.69 -23.86
CA PRO A 313 18.62 -6.94 -24.17
C PRO A 313 18.09 -8.18 -23.43
N TYR A 314 17.54 -7.97 -22.23
CA TYR A 314 16.97 -9.02 -21.40
C TYR A 314 15.46 -9.25 -21.62
N LEU A 315 14.75 -8.37 -22.33
CA LEU A 315 13.33 -8.54 -22.70
C LEU A 315 13.20 -8.87 -24.19
N GLN A 316 13.52 -10.12 -24.52
CA GLN A 316 13.46 -10.63 -25.89
C GLN A 316 12.32 -11.64 -26.02
N ALA A 317 11.85 -11.84 -27.25
CA ALA A 317 10.91 -12.92 -27.55
C ALA A 317 11.56 -14.28 -27.27
N VAL A 318 10.93 -15.11 -26.44
CA VAL A 318 11.38 -16.46 -26.11
C VAL A 318 10.25 -17.48 -26.32
N PRO A 319 10.55 -18.66 -26.90
CA PRO A 319 9.54 -19.69 -27.18
C PRO A 319 9.10 -20.42 -25.91
N ILE A 320 7.83 -20.84 -25.90
CA ILE A 320 7.23 -21.63 -24.82
C ILE A 320 6.59 -22.89 -25.44
N ASP A 321 7.19 -24.06 -25.21
CA ASP A 321 6.84 -25.29 -25.92
C ASP A 321 5.40 -25.77 -25.67
N ASN A 322 4.89 -25.59 -24.45
CA ASN A 322 3.51 -25.89 -24.09
C ASN A 322 3.11 -25.12 -22.82
N GLU A 323 2.60 -23.90 -23.00
CA GLU A 323 2.17 -23.07 -21.88
C GLU A 323 1.04 -23.71 -21.04
N GLY A 324 0.25 -24.61 -21.62
CA GLY A 324 -0.85 -25.30 -20.91
C GLY A 324 -1.96 -24.37 -20.41
N SER A 325 -1.93 -23.09 -20.80
CA SER A 325 -2.92 -22.09 -20.44
C SER A 325 -4.20 -22.24 -21.24
N VAL A 326 -5.32 -21.97 -20.57
CA VAL A 326 -6.63 -21.74 -21.21
C VAL A 326 -6.64 -20.51 -22.13
N TYR A 327 -5.69 -19.58 -21.97
CA TYR A 327 -5.56 -18.38 -22.80
C TYR A 327 -4.55 -18.54 -23.94
N SER A 328 -3.97 -19.73 -24.09
CA SER A 328 -2.93 -19.99 -25.10
C SER A 328 -3.41 -19.66 -26.53
N HIS A 329 -4.70 -19.87 -26.81
CA HIS A 329 -5.32 -19.47 -28.07
C HIS A 329 -6.77 -19.01 -27.88
N TRP A 330 -7.14 -17.92 -28.54
CA TRP A 330 -8.51 -17.40 -28.55
C TRP A 330 -8.95 -17.07 -29.97
N ARG A 331 -10.25 -17.28 -30.24
CA ARG A 331 -10.86 -17.04 -31.55
C ARG A 331 -12.29 -16.52 -31.44
N TYR A 332 -12.58 -15.49 -32.22
CA TYR A 332 -13.91 -14.95 -32.44
C TYR A 332 -14.31 -15.04 -33.92
N VAL A 333 -15.60 -15.24 -34.18
CA VAL A 333 -16.16 -15.24 -35.53
C VAL A 333 -17.42 -14.40 -35.53
N ILE A 334 -17.36 -13.21 -36.14
CA ILE A 334 -18.48 -12.27 -36.20
C ILE A 334 -18.89 -11.97 -37.64
N PRO A 335 -20.14 -11.55 -37.89
CA PRO A 335 -20.52 -11.00 -39.19
C PRO A 335 -19.61 -9.83 -39.56
N ARG A 336 -19.30 -9.66 -40.86
CA ARG A 336 -18.48 -8.52 -41.31
C ARG A 336 -19.13 -7.19 -40.94
N ASP A 337 -20.44 -7.05 -41.11
CA ASP A 337 -21.13 -5.80 -40.82
C ASP A 337 -21.01 -5.43 -39.34
N ALA A 338 -21.15 -6.41 -38.44
CA ALA A 338 -20.92 -6.21 -37.00
C ALA A 338 -19.47 -5.78 -36.69
N PHE A 339 -18.47 -6.32 -37.40
CA PHE A 339 -17.08 -5.86 -37.26
C PHE A 339 -16.92 -4.40 -37.71
N LEU A 340 -17.61 -4.00 -38.78
CA LEU A 340 -17.57 -2.63 -39.27
C LEU A 340 -18.32 -1.66 -38.37
N ASP A 341 -19.43 -2.10 -37.76
CA ASP A 341 -20.18 -1.32 -36.77
C ASP A 341 -19.32 -1.01 -35.53
N ILE A 342 -18.54 -1.99 -35.05
CA ILE A 342 -17.56 -1.81 -33.96
C ILE A 342 -16.54 -0.73 -34.34
N LEU A 343 -15.95 -0.81 -35.54
CA LEU A 343 -14.97 0.18 -36.00
C LEU A 343 -15.59 1.57 -36.17
N ALA A 344 -16.79 1.65 -36.74
CA ALA A 344 -17.50 2.90 -36.95
C ALA A 344 -17.88 3.59 -35.63
N ALA A 345 -18.24 2.82 -34.59
CA ALA A 345 -18.51 3.34 -33.26
C ALA A 345 -17.27 4.01 -32.61
N SER A 346 -16.06 3.56 -32.97
CA SER A 346 -14.79 4.21 -32.59
C SER A 346 -14.30 5.24 -33.62
N GLY A 347 -15.15 5.70 -34.54
CA GLY A 347 -14.84 6.73 -35.53
C GLY A 347 -14.06 6.25 -36.76
N ILE A 348 -13.86 4.94 -36.93
CA ILE A 348 -13.14 4.35 -38.04
C ILE A 348 -14.13 3.97 -39.15
N THR A 349 -14.26 4.83 -40.15
CA THR A 349 -15.15 4.62 -41.31
C THR A 349 -14.38 4.48 -42.62
N PHE A 350 -14.97 3.80 -43.60
CA PHE A 350 -14.35 3.60 -44.92
C PHE A 350 -15.23 4.15 -46.02
N GLU A 351 -14.59 4.71 -47.06
CA GLU A 351 -15.26 5.02 -48.30
C GLU A 351 -15.51 3.73 -49.10
N GLY A 352 -16.75 3.53 -49.51
CA GLY A 352 -17.14 2.38 -50.32
C GLY A 352 -17.41 1.08 -49.55
N ALA A 353 -17.90 0.07 -50.27
CA ALA A 353 -18.29 -1.20 -49.68
C ALA A 353 -17.07 -2.07 -49.32
N VAL A 354 -16.91 -2.41 -48.05
CA VAL A 354 -15.82 -3.28 -47.58
C VAL A 354 -16.02 -4.70 -48.10
N SER A 355 -15.09 -5.15 -48.94
CA SER A 355 -15.08 -6.50 -49.50
C SER A 355 -14.24 -7.47 -48.66
N ARG A 356 -13.15 -7.00 -48.05
CA ARG A 356 -12.18 -7.84 -47.34
C ARG A 356 -11.45 -7.08 -46.24
N VAL A 357 -11.27 -7.74 -45.10
CA VAL A 357 -10.38 -7.35 -44.01
C VAL A 357 -9.34 -8.45 -43.83
N ARG A 358 -8.06 -8.09 -43.75
CA ARG A 358 -6.99 -9.05 -43.47
C ARG A 358 -5.86 -8.42 -42.68
N THR A 359 -5.25 -9.19 -41.79
CA THR A 359 -3.96 -8.84 -41.23
C THR A 359 -2.86 -8.96 -42.28
N GLU A 360 -2.04 -7.93 -42.37
CA GLU A 360 -0.73 -7.95 -43.00
C GLU A 360 0.31 -8.25 -41.93
N VAL A 361 0.92 -9.42 -42.06
CA VAL A 361 2.05 -9.83 -41.21
C VAL A 361 3.32 -9.33 -41.89
N THR A 362 4.16 -8.60 -41.15
CA THR A 362 5.50 -8.25 -41.61
C THR A 362 6.35 -9.52 -41.79
N PRO A 363 7.28 -9.55 -42.77
CA PRO A 363 8.06 -10.75 -43.10
C PRO A 363 8.87 -11.35 -41.94
N THR A 364 9.12 -10.59 -40.88
CA THR A 364 9.91 -11.01 -39.70
C THR A 364 9.10 -11.74 -38.63
N GLY A 365 7.78 -11.90 -38.80
CA GLY A 365 6.94 -12.71 -37.89
C GLY A 365 6.71 -12.12 -36.49
N GLY A 366 7.47 -11.10 -36.10
CA GLY A 366 7.24 -10.23 -34.94
C GLY A 366 7.37 -8.77 -35.37
N GLY A 367 6.40 -7.93 -35.00
CA GLY A 367 6.34 -6.50 -35.33
C GLY A 367 5.04 -6.11 -36.05
N PRO A 368 4.55 -4.87 -35.85
CA PRO A 368 3.14 -4.55 -35.70
C PRO A 368 2.33 -5.02 -36.89
N TYR A 369 1.35 -5.87 -36.60
CA TYR A 369 0.36 -6.29 -37.56
C TYR A 369 -0.39 -5.05 -38.05
N ARG A 370 -0.51 -4.86 -39.36
CA ARG A 370 -1.44 -3.88 -39.92
C ARG A 370 -2.70 -4.58 -40.35
N ILE A 371 -3.84 -3.92 -40.21
CA ILE A 371 -5.11 -4.47 -40.68
C ILE A 371 -5.48 -3.77 -41.98
N LYS A 372 -5.36 -4.51 -43.08
CA LYS A 372 -5.76 -4.05 -44.41
C LYS A 372 -7.26 -4.24 -44.60
N VAL A 373 -7.95 -3.13 -44.84
CA VAL A 373 -9.36 -3.07 -45.21
C VAL A 373 -9.45 -2.71 -46.69
N THR A 374 -10.05 -3.58 -47.49
CA THR A 374 -10.25 -3.40 -48.93
C THR A 374 -11.70 -3.05 -49.19
N THR A 375 -11.91 -1.89 -49.81
CA THR A 375 -13.20 -1.43 -50.34
C THR A 375 -13.15 -1.39 -51.87
N ASP A 376 -14.27 -1.06 -52.50
CA ASP A 376 -14.33 -0.70 -53.92
C ASP A 376 -13.68 0.66 -54.23
N ALA A 377 -13.53 1.54 -53.24
CA ALA A 377 -12.81 2.81 -53.37
C ALA A 377 -11.28 2.69 -53.18
N GLY A 378 -10.79 1.65 -52.49
CA GLY A 378 -9.35 1.45 -52.31
C GLY A 378 -8.97 0.50 -51.17
N VAL A 379 -7.72 0.61 -50.71
CA VAL A 379 -7.20 -0.16 -49.58
C VAL A 379 -6.72 0.80 -48.50
N THR A 380 -7.29 0.66 -47.30
CA THR A 380 -6.88 1.38 -46.09
C THR A 380 -6.11 0.42 -45.19
N ALA A 381 -5.02 0.90 -44.58
CA ALA A 381 -4.28 0.15 -43.56
C ALA A 381 -4.50 0.81 -42.21
N LEU A 382 -4.96 0.03 -41.24
CA LEU A 382 -5.13 0.43 -39.84
C LEU A 382 -3.97 -0.09 -39.00
N ASP A 383 -3.67 0.61 -37.92
CA ASP A 383 -2.86 0.06 -36.83
C ASP A 383 -3.67 -1.04 -36.11
N ILE A 384 -2.99 -2.10 -35.66
CA ILE A 384 -3.65 -3.15 -34.88
C ILE A 384 -4.17 -2.60 -33.55
N GLU A 385 -3.51 -1.61 -32.96
CA GLU A 385 -3.94 -1.01 -31.70
C GLU A 385 -5.24 -0.22 -31.85
N GLU A 386 -5.48 0.44 -32.99
CA GLU A 386 -6.76 1.11 -33.29
C GLU A 386 -7.90 0.09 -33.32
N VAL A 387 -7.68 -1.06 -33.94
CA VAL A 387 -8.66 -2.14 -34.01
C VAL A 387 -8.80 -2.85 -32.66
N ARG A 388 -7.72 -3.02 -31.91
CA ARG A 388 -7.71 -3.57 -30.55
C ARG A 388 -8.56 -2.71 -29.62
N ALA A 389 -8.34 -1.40 -29.63
CA ALA A 389 -9.09 -0.43 -28.85
C ALA A 389 -10.59 -0.47 -29.19
N ALA A 390 -10.93 -0.44 -30.49
CA ALA A 390 -12.33 -0.53 -30.93
C ALA A 390 -13.01 -1.83 -30.49
N LEU A 391 -12.32 -2.98 -30.63
CA LEU A 391 -12.85 -4.27 -30.17
C LEU A 391 -13.06 -4.30 -28.65
N ASN A 392 -12.13 -3.73 -27.88
CA ASN A 392 -12.20 -3.75 -26.42
C ASN A 392 -13.28 -2.81 -25.88
N GLU A 393 -13.52 -1.68 -26.55
CA GLU A 393 -14.50 -0.68 -26.14
C GLU A 393 -15.92 -0.99 -26.65
N GLN A 394 -16.05 -1.40 -27.91
CA GLN A 394 -17.33 -1.53 -28.61
C GLN A 394 -17.71 -3.00 -28.92
N GLY A 395 -16.84 -3.96 -28.60
CA GLY A 395 -17.04 -5.36 -28.92
C GLY A 395 -18.21 -6.01 -28.17
N PRO A 396 -18.84 -7.04 -28.75
CA PRO A 396 -19.96 -7.72 -28.12
C PRO A 396 -19.53 -8.45 -26.84
N LEU A 397 -20.39 -8.44 -25.82
CA LEU A 397 -20.23 -9.29 -24.64
C LEU A 397 -20.45 -10.76 -25.02
N LEU A 398 -19.43 -11.60 -24.84
CA LEU A 398 -19.45 -13.04 -25.14
C LEU A 398 -19.80 -13.87 -23.89
N TYR A 399 -20.45 -15.01 -24.13
CA TYR A 399 -20.72 -16.00 -23.08
C TYR A 399 -19.48 -16.85 -22.78
N PRO A 400 -19.24 -17.20 -21.51
CA PRO A 400 -17.94 -17.70 -21.04
C PRO A 400 -17.69 -19.19 -21.29
N ALA A 401 -18.28 -19.80 -22.32
CA ALA A 401 -18.04 -21.22 -22.63
C ALA A 401 -16.57 -21.57 -22.97
N LEU A 402 -15.69 -20.57 -23.00
CA LEU A 402 -14.26 -20.64 -23.31
C LEU A 402 -13.36 -20.12 -22.17
N PHE A 403 -13.92 -19.71 -21.02
CA PHE A 403 -13.12 -19.24 -19.88
C PHE A 403 -13.02 -20.32 -18.79
N PRO A 404 -11.92 -20.37 -18.01
CA PRO A 404 -11.82 -21.23 -16.84
C PRO A 404 -13.00 -21.08 -15.87
N ALA A 405 -13.27 -22.11 -15.08
CA ALA A 405 -14.29 -22.12 -14.03
C ALA A 405 -14.13 -21.02 -12.96
N GLU A 406 -12.99 -20.32 -13.00
CA GLU A 406 -12.61 -19.16 -12.18
C GLU A 406 -13.45 -17.92 -12.48
N TYR A 407 -14.00 -17.82 -13.70
CA TYR A 407 -14.89 -16.74 -14.10
C TYR A 407 -16.34 -17.09 -13.75
N ALA A 408 -17.00 -16.20 -13.01
CA ALA A 408 -18.31 -16.43 -12.43
C ALA A 408 -19.32 -16.96 -13.47
N PRO A 409 -19.92 -18.15 -13.25
CA PRO A 409 -20.95 -18.69 -14.13
C PRO A 409 -22.07 -17.68 -14.35
N GLY A 410 -22.37 -17.36 -15.62
CA GLY A 410 -23.45 -16.45 -16.00
C GLY A 410 -23.06 -14.98 -16.20
N LYS A 411 -21.80 -14.58 -15.97
CA LYS A 411 -21.30 -13.26 -16.39
C LYS A 411 -20.89 -13.28 -17.87
N ARG A 412 -21.18 -12.19 -18.60
CA ARG A 412 -20.69 -12.00 -19.97
C ARG A 412 -19.41 -11.17 -19.93
N TYR A 413 -18.41 -11.56 -20.70
CA TYR A 413 -17.13 -10.85 -20.79
C TYR A 413 -17.00 -10.20 -22.16
N PRO A 414 -16.48 -8.97 -22.27
CA PRO A 414 -16.29 -8.34 -23.58
C PRO A 414 -15.45 -9.22 -24.51
N ALA A 415 -15.72 -9.17 -25.82
CA ALA A 415 -14.89 -9.78 -26.87
C ALA A 415 -13.56 -9.03 -27.00
N VAL A 416 -12.77 -9.04 -25.92
CA VAL A 416 -11.51 -8.31 -25.82
C VAL A 416 -10.48 -9.04 -26.67
N ALA A 417 -9.76 -8.27 -27.49
CA ALA A 417 -8.49 -8.73 -28.02
C ALA A 417 -7.50 -8.81 -26.85
N MET A 418 -7.35 -10.03 -26.32
CA MET A 418 -6.68 -10.33 -25.06
C MET A 418 -5.17 -10.09 -25.09
N SER A 419 -4.59 -9.98 -26.29
CA SER A 419 -3.17 -9.76 -26.52
C SER A 419 -2.95 -8.69 -27.59
N PRO A 420 -1.78 -8.01 -27.59
CA PRO A 420 -1.44 -6.99 -28.59
C PRO A 420 -1.24 -7.58 -29.99
N THR A 421 -1.04 -8.91 -30.08
CA THR A 421 -0.83 -9.60 -31.35
C THR A 421 -1.99 -10.52 -31.68
N PHE A 422 -2.79 -10.13 -32.67
CA PHE A 422 -3.86 -10.96 -33.22
C PHE A 422 -4.00 -10.79 -34.72
N THR A 423 -4.71 -11.72 -35.34
CA THR A 423 -4.97 -11.71 -36.76
C THR A 423 -6.46 -11.55 -37.04
N VAL A 424 -6.77 -10.87 -38.13
CA VAL A 424 -8.13 -10.67 -38.65
C VAL A 424 -8.17 -11.19 -40.08
N ARG A 425 -9.22 -11.92 -40.43
CA ARG A 425 -9.46 -12.33 -41.82
C ARG A 425 -10.93 -12.47 -42.14
N THR A 426 -11.33 -11.92 -43.29
CA THR A 426 -12.64 -12.21 -43.88
C THR A 426 -12.62 -13.58 -44.56
N ARG A 427 -13.63 -14.41 -44.27
CA ARG A 427 -13.91 -15.67 -44.98
C ARG A 427 -14.84 -15.44 -46.16
N SER A 428 -14.86 -16.38 -47.10
CA SER A 428 -15.81 -16.39 -48.23
C SER A 428 -17.27 -16.35 -47.79
N SER A 429 -17.58 -16.78 -46.57
CA SER A 429 -18.91 -16.70 -45.95
C SER A 429 -19.34 -15.29 -45.52
N GLY A 430 -18.52 -14.26 -45.74
CA GLY A 430 -18.80 -12.89 -45.28
C GLY A 430 -18.62 -12.71 -43.76
N ARG A 431 -18.02 -13.70 -43.07
CA ARG A 431 -17.67 -13.60 -41.64
C ARG A 431 -16.23 -13.16 -41.47
N VAL A 432 -15.98 -12.37 -40.42
CA VAL A 432 -14.65 -11.98 -39.98
C VAL A 432 -14.23 -12.91 -38.86
N VAL A 433 -13.06 -13.53 -39.01
CA VAL A 433 -12.40 -14.30 -37.95
C VAL A 433 -11.32 -13.42 -37.34
N ILE A 434 -11.33 -13.33 -36.02
CA ILE A 434 -10.34 -12.65 -35.20
C ILE A 434 -9.72 -13.73 -34.33
N GLU A 435 -8.41 -13.95 -34.43
CA GLU A 435 -7.73 -15.01 -33.69
C GLU A 435 -6.37 -14.54 -33.19
N GLY A 436 -6.05 -14.85 -31.93
CA GLY A 436 -4.80 -14.46 -31.29
C GLY A 436 -4.33 -15.52 -30.30
N GLU A 437 -3.15 -15.27 -29.75
CA GLU A 437 -2.52 -16.13 -28.74
C GLU A 437 -2.22 -15.31 -27.49
N GLY A 438 -2.30 -15.95 -26.33
CA GLY A 438 -1.95 -15.36 -25.05
C GLY A 438 -2.95 -14.32 -24.51
N TYR A 439 -2.61 -13.81 -23.32
CA TYR A 439 -3.32 -12.80 -22.55
C TYR A 439 -2.34 -11.86 -21.86
N GLY A 440 -2.58 -10.56 -21.98
CA GLY A 440 -1.73 -9.49 -21.47
C GLY A 440 -0.75 -8.96 -22.51
N HIS A 441 0.20 -8.14 -22.09
CA HIS A 441 1.12 -7.44 -22.99
C HIS A 441 2.23 -8.32 -23.58
N GLN A 442 2.40 -9.57 -23.10
CA GLN A 442 3.33 -10.57 -23.62
C GLN A 442 4.83 -10.23 -23.52
N LEU A 443 5.20 -9.24 -22.71
CA LEU A 443 6.59 -8.86 -22.46
C LEU A 443 7.11 -9.55 -21.20
N GLY A 444 8.37 -9.99 -21.24
CA GLY A 444 9.04 -10.63 -20.10
C GLY A 444 8.40 -11.96 -19.72
N MET A 445 8.19 -12.20 -18.42
CA MET A 445 7.80 -13.52 -17.93
C MET A 445 6.32 -13.84 -18.19
N SER A 446 6.05 -14.96 -18.86
CA SER A 446 4.71 -15.56 -18.88
C SER A 446 4.48 -16.31 -17.57
N GLN A 447 3.38 -16.01 -16.87
CA GLN A 447 3.01 -16.68 -15.63
C GLN A 447 2.71 -18.17 -15.87
N TYR A 448 1.84 -18.49 -16.84
CA TYR A 448 1.57 -19.89 -17.20
C TYR A 448 2.80 -20.58 -17.80
N GLY A 449 3.66 -19.84 -18.50
CA GLY A 449 4.92 -20.35 -19.02
C GLY A 449 5.87 -20.76 -17.90
N ALA A 450 6.05 -19.89 -16.89
CA ALA A 450 6.84 -20.19 -15.69
C ALA A 450 6.30 -21.40 -14.94
N TRP A 451 4.97 -21.51 -14.82
CA TRP A 451 4.32 -22.67 -14.22
C TRP A 451 4.57 -23.97 -15.01
N SER A 452 4.46 -23.93 -16.34
CA SER A 452 4.71 -25.09 -17.19
C SER A 452 6.17 -25.56 -17.08
N MET A 453 7.11 -24.61 -17.09
CA MET A 453 8.53 -24.91 -16.88
C MET A 453 8.78 -25.53 -15.50
N ALA A 454 8.18 -24.97 -14.44
CA ALA A 454 8.29 -25.52 -13.10
C ALA A 454 7.75 -26.96 -13.01
N LYS A 455 6.62 -27.24 -13.65
CA LYS A 455 6.08 -28.61 -13.77
C LYS A 455 6.98 -29.57 -14.53
N ALA A 456 7.72 -29.06 -15.52
CA ALA A 456 8.73 -29.81 -16.25
C ALA A 456 10.04 -30.00 -15.45
N GLY A 457 10.13 -29.45 -14.23
CA GLY A 457 11.27 -29.60 -13.33
C GLY A 457 12.29 -28.47 -13.39
N SER A 458 12.01 -27.37 -14.11
CA SER A 458 12.90 -26.20 -14.11
C SER A 458 12.94 -25.52 -12.74
N SER A 459 14.14 -25.14 -12.33
CA SER A 459 14.39 -24.32 -11.15
C SER A 459 13.97 -22.87 -11.36
N THR A 460 13.81 -22.12 -10.26
CA THR A 460 13.55 -20.68 -10.26
C THR A 460 14.55 -19.91 -11.11
N ALA A 461 15.84 -20.25 -11.03
CA ALA A 461 16.90 -19.59 -11.79
C ALA A 461 16.80 -19.85 -13.29
N GLU A 462 16.43 -21.07 -13.69
CA GLU A 462 16.22 -21.43 -15.10
C GLU A 462 15.00 -20.72 -15.68
N ILE A 463 13.91 -20.63 -14.91
CA ILE A 463 12.70 -19.87 -15.29
C ILE A 463 13.06 -18.39 -15.51
N LEU A 464 13.70 -17.75 -14.53
CA LEU A 464 14.09 -16.34 -14.64
C LEU A 464 15.06 -16.10 -15.80
N SER A 465 16.06 -16.96 -15.99
CA SER A 465 17.04 -16.82 -17.08
C SER A 465 16.42 -17.04 -18.46
N HIS A 466 15.36 -17.86 -18.55
CA HIS A 466 14.61 -18.07 -19.79
C HIS A 466 13.85 -16.80 -20.20
N PHE A 467 13.10 -16.20 -19.26
CA PHE A 467 12.28 -15.02 -19.58
C PHE A 467 13.03 -13.69 -19.56
N TYR A 468 14.06 -13.57 -18.72
CA TYR A 468 14.92 -12.39 -18.59
C TYR A 468 16.34 -12.74 -19.01
N ARG A 469 16.58 -12.74 -20.33
CA ARG A 469 17.77 -13.34 -20.93
C ARG A 469 19.07 -12.80 -20.32
N GLY A 470 19.85 -13.71 -19.74
CA GLY A 470 21.17 -13.39 -19.18
C GLY A 470 21.12 -12.70 -17.82
N LEU A 471 19.95 -12.54 -17.20
CA LEU A 471 19.83 -12.06 -15.83
C LEU A 471 19.77 -13.22 -14.86
N THR A 472 20.39 -13.02 -13.70
CA THR A 472 20.26 -13.90 -12.54
C THR A 472 19.80 -13.08 -11.34
N SER A 473 19.09 -13.71 -10.41
CA SER A 473 18.70 -13.07 -9.16
C SER A 473 19.92 -12.81 -8.29
N THR A 474 19.98 -11.63 -7.69
CA THR A 474 20.98 -11.22 -6.71
C THR A 474 20.29 -10.59 -5.51
N ALA A 475 21.01 -10.43 -4.40
CA ALA A 475 20.54 -9.60 -3.30
C ALA A 475 20.39 -8.15 -3.77
N ASP A 476 19.32 -7.49 -3.31
CA ASP A 476 19.11 -6.06 -3.49
C ASP A 476 20.24 -5.27 -2.81
N PRO A 477 21.02 -4.45 -3.55
CA PRO A 477 22.08 -3.64 -2.98
C PRO A 477 21.58 -2.38 -2.24
N GLY A 478 20.27 -2.24 -2.01
CA GLY A 478 19.65 -1.12 -1.29
C GLY A 478 18.82 -0.20 -2.17
N PHE A 479 18.20 -0.73 -3.23
CA PHE A 479 17.23 0.02 -4.03
C PHE A 479 15.87 0.14 -3.32
N LEU A 480 15.45 -0.90 -2.61
CA LEU A 480 14.21 -0.85 -1.83
C LEU A 480 14.44 -0.21 -0.45
N PRO A 481 13.55 0.70 -0.02
CA PRO A 481 13.56 1.23 1.33
C PRO A 481 13.05 0.19 2.34
N ASP A 482 13.31 0.42 3.63
CA ASP A 482 12.81 -0.42 4.72
C ASP A 482 11.27 -0.38 4.82
N GLU A 483 10.65 0.72 4.37
CA GLU A 483 9.21 0.94 4.37
C GLU A 483 8.76 1.61 3.06
N LEU A 484 7.63 1.14 2.54
CA LEU A 484 6.94 1.65 1.36
C LEU A 484 5.61 2.27 1.76
N GLU A 485 5.23 3.31 1.04
CA GLU A 485 3.91 3.92 1.13
C GLU A 485 3.06 3.46 -0.07
N VAL A 486 2.02 2.67 0.19
CA VAL A 486 1.26 1.95 -0.86
C VAL A 486 -0.23 2.26 -0.77
N GLY A 487 -0.83 2.75 -1.85
CA GLY A 487 -2.28 2.91 -1.94
C GLY A 487 -2.99 1.57 -2.17
N ILE A 488 -4.07 1.30 -1.42
CA ILE A 488 -5.01 0.21 -1.69
C ILE A 488 -5.96 0.69 -2.77
N GLY A 489 -5.66 0.33 -4.01
CA GLY A 489 -6.37 0.75 -5.20
C GLY A 489 -7.76 0.16 -5.32
N TRP A 490 -8.75 0.81 -4.73
CA TRP A 490 -10.14 0.79 -5.19
C TRP A 490 -10.79 2.13 -4.90
N GLN A 491 -11.80 2.47 -5.68
CA GLN A 491 -12.72 3.55 -5.39
C GLN A 491 -13.62 3.23 -4.18
N TRP A 492 -13.13 3.50 -2.96
CA TRP A 492 -13.86 3.23 -1.73
C TRP A 492 -14.89 4.32 -1.42
N ARG A 493 -16.06 3.90 -0.93
CA ARG A 493 -17.11 4.80 -0.44
C ARG A 493 -17.06 5.02 1.06
N SER A 494 -16.65 4.01 1.81
CA SER A 494 -16.43 4.18 3.23
C SER A 494 -15.34 3.28 3.80
N VAL A 495 -14.74 3.76 4.89
CA VAL A 495 -13.92 2.96 5.79
C VAL A 495 -14.52 3.03 7.18
N THR A 496 -14.81 1.86 7.76
CA THR A 496 -15.14 1.71 9.18
C THR A 496 -13.91 1.28 9.93
N LEU A 497 -13.43 2.14 10.79
CA LEU A 497 -12.31 1.93 11.68
C LEU A 497 -12.84 1.40 13.00
N VAL A 498 -12.19 0.39 13.56
CA VAL A 498 -12.52 -0.11 14.90
C VAL A 498 -11.36 0.15 15.87
N PRO A 499 -11.65 0.27 17.17
CA PRO A 499 -10.67 0.71 18.17
C PRO A 499 -9.36 -0.07 18.20
N ASP A 500 -9.37 -1.36 17.82
CA ASP A 500 -8.18 -2.22 17.81
C ASP A 500 -7.28 -2.05 16.56
N GLY A 501 -7.40 -0.91 15.87
CA GLY A 501 -6.60 -0.60 14.68
C GLY A 501 -7.00 -1.39 13.43
N ARG A 502 -8.08 -2.19 13.48
CA ARG A 502 -8.65 -2.83 12.29
C ARG A 502 -9.55 -1.85 11.54
N TYR A 503 -9.68 -2.08 10.24
CA TYR A 503 -10.57 -1.32 9.38
C TYR A 503 -11.41 -2.26 8.50
N LYS A 504 -12.54 -1.75 8.02
CA LYS A 504 -13.41 -2.39 7.02
C LYS A 504 -13.67 -1.39 5.90
N LEU A 505 -13.36 -1.75 4.67
CA LEU A 505 -13.63 -0.90 3.49
C LEU A 505 -14.91 -1.35 2.81
N ARG A 506 -15.63 -0.41 2.19
CA ARG A 506 -16.80 -0.66 1.35
C ARG A 506 -16.71 0.12 0.03
N GLY A 507 -16.74 -0.61 -1.09
CA GLY A 507 -16.76 -0.05 -2.44
C GLY A 507 -18.17 0.26 -2.94
N ALA A 508 -18.26 0.98 -4.07
CA ALA A 508 -19.52 1.39 -4.71
C ALA A 508 -20.38 0.21 -5.23
N ASP A 509 -19.73 -0.91 -5.57
CA ASP A 509 -20.31 -2.14 -6.11
C ASP A 509 -20.64 -3.19 -5.03
N GLY A 510 -20.46 -2.85 -3.75
CA GLY A 510 -20.65 -3.76 -2.62
C GLY A 510 -19.41 -4.59 -2.27
N LEU A 511 -18.25 -4.32 -2.89
CA LEU A 511 -16.97 -4.88 -2.47
C LEU A 511 -16.70 -4.51 -1.01
N ALA A 512 -16.23 -5.48 -0.21
CA ALA A 512 -15.87 -5.25 1.18
C ALA A 512 -14.51 -5.86 1.48
N ALA A 513 -13.63 -5.07 2.08
CA ALA A 513 -12.30 -5.50 2.52
C ALA A 513 -12.13 -5.26 4.02
N LYS A 514 -11.16 -5.94 4.64
CA LYS A 514 -10.78 -5.72 6.04
C LYS A 514 -9.27 -5.73 6.15
N GLY A 515 -8.71 -4.96 7.06
CA GLY A 515 -7.28 -4.96 7.35
C GLY A 515 -7.00 -4.39 8.73
N SER A 516 -5.73 -4.15 9.03
CA SER A 516 -5.27 -3.54 10.29
C SER A 516 -4.00 -2.73 10.08
N GLY A 517 -3.87 -1.59 10.75
CA GLY A 517 -2.78 -0.64 10.54
C GLY A 517 -2.96 0.25 9.29
N GLY A 518 -1.99 1.12 9.00
CA GLY A 518 -1.97 2.03 7.84
C GLY A 518 -2.27 3.50 8.17
N SER A 519 -2.04 4.37 7.19
CA SER A 519 -2.30 5.82 7.25
C SER A 519 -3.36 6.18 6.21
N PHE A 520 -4.35 6.98 6.58
CA PHE A 520 -5.55 7.16 5.75
C PHE A 520 -5.54 8.56 5.15
N TYR A 521 -5.67 8.66 3.82
CA TYR A 521 -5.64 9.93 3.12
C TYR A 521 -6.94 10.19 2.36
N MET A 522 -7.51 11.38 2.52
CA MET A 522 -8.66 11.79 1.72
C MET A 522 -8.22 12.61 0.50
N LEU A 523 -8.76 12.27 -0.68
CA LEU A 523 -8.68 13.16 -1.83
C LEU A 523 -9.62 14.37 -1.64
N PRO A 524 -9.22 15.58 -2.05
CA PRO A 524 -10.07 16.76 -1.98
C PRO A 524 -11.24 16.65 -2.98
N GLY A 525 -12.49 16.54 -2.50
CA GLY A 525 -13.65 16.48 -3.41
C GLY A 525 -15.00 16.02 -2.87
N GLY A 526 -15.31 16.21 -1.58
CA GLY A 526 -16.67 15.97 -1.04
C GLY A 526 -16.80 14.76 -0.12
N SER A 527 -15.94 14.64 0.89
CA SER A 527 -16.03 13.58 1.90
C SER A 527 -16.65 14.10 3.20
N GLU A 528 -17.49 13.30 3.85
CA GLU A 528 -18.06 13.56 5.18
C GLU A 528 -17.47 12.58 6.20
N VAL A 529 -16.86 13.10 7.26
CA VAL A 529 -16.40 12.29 8.40
C VAL A 529 -17.58 12.13 9.36
N ILE A 530 -18.03 10.90 9.60
CA ILE A 530 -19.11 10.59 10.54
C ILE A 530 -18.54 9.79 11.70
N LEU A 531 -18.48 10.41 12.88
CA LEU A 531 -18.23 9.68 14.12
C LEU A 531 -19.49 8.84 14.41
N VAL A 532 -19.37 7.51 14.39
CA VAL A 532 -20.48 6.63 14.71
C VAL A 532 -20.44 6.39 16.22
N PRO A 533 -21.51 6.72 16.97
CA PRO A 533 -21.56 6.51 18.42
C PRO A 533 -21.54 5.03 18.82
#